data_AF-A0A7K1VWU3-F1
#
_entry.id   AF-A0A7K1VWU3-F1
#
_cell.length_a   1.000
_cell.length_b   1.000
_cell.length_c   1.000
_cell.angle_alpha   90.00
_cell.angle_beta   90.00
_cell.angle_gamma   90.00
#
_symmetry.space_group_name_H-M   'P 1'
#
loop_
_entity.id
_entity.type
_entity.pdbx_description
1 polymer ?
#
loop_
_entity_poly.entity_id
_entity_poly.type
_entity_poly.pdbx_seq_one_letter_code
_entity_poly.pdbx_strand_id
1 'polypeptide(L)' 'MNAVRRRTRSGDGTVPFAPWTAARHPGDPAAALRATAEGFGGVDTTCAITGGVVGAATGTAGAPEEGLRRREPLG' A
#
# COMPACT_ATOMS: atom_id res chain seq x y z
N MET A 1 -40.56 6.48 1.55
CA MET A 1 -39.29 6.10 2.18
C MET A 1 -38.26 5.93 1.07
N ASN A 2 -37.44 6.94 0.80
CA ASN A 2 -36.40 6.86 -0.22
C ASN A 2 -35.07 6.52 0.46
N ALA A 3 -34.58 5.31 0.24
CA ALA A 3 -33.25 4.90 0.67
C ALA A 3 -32.22 5.75 -0.08
N VAL A 4 -31.64 6.74 0.61
CA VAL A 4 -30.44 7.42 0.16
C VAL A 4 -29.35 6.35 0.08
N ARG A 5 -29.06 5.89 -1.14
CA ARG A 5 -27.93 5.02 -1.43
C ARG A 5 -26.68 5.84 -1.09
N ARG A 6 -26.14 5.68 0.13
CA ARG A 6 -24.81 6.21 0.46
C ARG A 6 -23.85 5.67 -0.58
N ARG A 7 -23.31 6.54 -1.44
CA ARG A 7 -22.17 6.21 -2.28
C ARG A 7 -20.98 6.03 -1.34
N THR A 8 -20.75 4.82 -0.85
CA THR A 8 -19.44 4.43 -0.32
C THR A 8 -18.50 4.34 -1.51
N ARG A 9 -17.76 5.41 -1.76
CA ARG A 9 -16.79 5.48 -2.85
C ARG A 9 -15.50 4.84 -2.35
N SER A 10 -15.37 3.54 -2.57
CA SER A 10 -14.32 2.69 -2.00
C SER A 10 -12.88 3.01 -2.47
N GLY A 11 -12.68 4.00 -3.35
CA GLY A 11 -11.38 4.31 -3.97
C GLY A 11 -10.82 5.71 -3.68
N ASP A 12 -11.58 6.59 -3.01
CA ASP A 12 -11.18 7.99 -2.82
C ASP A 12 -9.94 8.15 -1.95
N GLY A 13 -9.78 7.23 -0.99
CA GLY A 13 -8.63 7.18 -0.11
C GLY A 13 -7.49 6.31 -0.63
N THR A 14 -7.66 5.47 -1.66
CA THR A 14 -6.63 4.50 -2.06
C THR A 14 -5.68 5.04 -3.13
N VAL A 15 -6.24 5.70 -4.16
CA VAL A 15 -5.47 6.21 -5.31
C VAL A 15 -4.59 7.41 -4.96
N PRO A 16 -5.02 8.42 -4.19
CA PRO A 16 -4.11 9.51 -3.81
C PRO A 16 -3.16 9.14 -2.67
N PHE A 17 -3.58 8.30 -1.72
CA PHE A 17 -2.80 7.99 -0.51
C PHE A 17 -1.59 7.09 -0.78
N ALA A 18 -1.73 6.03 -1.57
CA ALA A 18 -0.64 5.08 -1.80
C ALA A 18 0.55 5.70 -2.59
N PRO A 19 0.34 6.48 -3.67
CA PRO A 19 1.42 7.21 -4.32
C PRO A 19 2.04 8.29 -3.42
N TRP A 20 1.23 8.97 -2.59
CA TRP A 20 1.72 9.99 -1.66
C TRP A 20 2.66 9.42 -0.60
N THR A 21 2.29 8.27 0.00
CA THR A 21 3.14 7.56 0.96
C THR A 21 4.42 7.03 0.29
N ALA A 22 4.32 6.46 -0.92
CA ALA A 22 5.50 6.02 -1.68
C ALA A 22 6.48 7.17 -1.95
N ALA A 23 5.98 8.33 -2.37
CA ALA A 23 6.82 9.49 -2.68
C ALA A 23 7.49 10.13 -1.44
N ARG A 24 6.93 9.91 -0.24
CA ARG A 24 7.53 10.38 1.03
C ARG A 24 8.68 9.52 1.52
N HIS A 25 8.85 8.31 0.98
CA HIS A 25 9.86 7.35 1.38
C HIS A 25 10.63 6.74 0.18
N PRO A 26 11.22 7.57 -0.72
CA PRO A 26 11.89 7.09 -1.93
C PRO A 26 13.24 6.45 -1.56
N GLY A 27 13.25 5.14 -1.34
CA GLY A 27 14.47 4.42 -0.90
C GLY A 27 14.33 3.68 0.42
N ASP A 28 13.21 3.82 1.13
CA ASP A 28 12.94 3.07 2.35
C ASP A 28 11.61 2.30 2.22
N PRO A 29 11.64 1.09 1.61
CA PRO A 29 10.44 0.28 1.44
C PRO A 29 9.76 -0.08 2.77
N ALA A 30 10.53 -0.25 3.84
CA ALA A 30 9.99 -0.60 5.14
C ALA A 30 9.24 0.58 5.79
N ALA A 31 9.81 1.80 5.73
CA ALA A 31 9.12 3.00 6.19
C ALA A 31 7.89 3.32 5.33
N ALA A 32 7.99 3.15 4.01
CA ALA A 32 6.86 3.33 3.10
C ALA A 32 5.67 2.44 3.50
N LEU A 33 5.91 1.13 3.68
CA LEU A 33 4.85 0.18 4.04
C LEU A 33 4.27 0.42 5.44
N ARG A 34 5.10 0.79 6.44
CA ARG A 34 4.61 1.13 7.79
C ARG A 34 3.71 2.36 7.75
N ALA A 35 4.16 3.44 7.10
CA ALA A 35 3.38 4.68 6.97
C ALA A 35 2.05 4.45 6.23
N THR A 36 2.05 3.59 5.20
CA THR A 36 0.82 3.21 4.50
C THR A 36 -0.12 2.39 5.38
N ALA A 37 0.38 1.43 6.15
CA ALA A 37 -0.43 0.60 7.04
C ALA A 37 -1.10 1.41 8.16
N GLU A 38 -0.43 2.47 8.65
CA GLU A 38 -0.95 3.41 9.65
C GLU A 38 -2.08 4.32 9.11
N GLY A 39 -2.34 4.33 7.80
CA GLY A 39 -3.40 5.14 7.18
C GLY A 39 -4.84 4.66 7.40
N PHE A 40 -5.03 3.48 8.02
CA PHE A 40 -6.33 2.91 8.42
C PHE A 40 -7.44 2.89 7.35
N GLY A 41 -7.11 2.51 6.11
CA GLY A 41 -8.09 2.22 5.07
C GLY A 41 -7.52 1.31 3.99
N GLY A 42 -8.22 0.22 3.64
CA GLY A 42 -7.81 -0.73 2.59
C GLY A 42 -6.32 -1.09 2.64
N VAL A 43 -5.81 -1.43 3.84
CA VAL A 43 -4.37 -1.58 4.13
C VAL A 43 -3.69 -2.50 3.12
N ASP A 44 -4.28 -3.66 2.82
CA ASP A 44 -3.69 -4.61 1.89
C ASP A 44 -3.53 -4.00 0.48
N THR A 45 -4.58 -3.34 -0.02
CA THR A 45 -4.58 -2.71 -1.34
C THR A 45 -3.61 -1.54 -1.42
N THR A 46 -3.58 -0.69 -0.40
CA THR A 46 -2.70 0.49 -0.38
C THR A 46 -1.23 0.10 -0.19
N CYS A 47 -0.94 -0.89 0.65
CA CYS A 47 0.41 -1.46 0.80
C CYS A 47 0.87 -2.18 -0.47
N ALA A 48 -0.01 -2.89 -1.18
CA ALA A 48 0.33 -3.51 -2.46
C ALA A 48 0.73 -2.46 -3.51
N ILE A 49 -0.03 -1.37 -3.63
CA ILE A 49 0.28 -0.27 -4.56
C ILE A 49 1.59 0.43 -4.14
N THR A 50 1.71 0.81 -2.87
CA THR A 50 2.90 1.51 -2.34
C THR A 50 4.15 0.66 -2.53
N GLY A 51 4.10 -0.62 -2.15
CA GLY A 51 5.21 -1.56 -2.28
C GLY A 51 5.58 -1.81 -3.75
N GLY A 52 4.59 -1.87 -4.65
CA GLY A 52 4.84 -1.96 -6.10
C GLY A 52 5.58 -0.73 -6.65
N VAL A 53 5.17 0.48 -6.27
CA VAL A 53 5.81 1.72 -6.71
C VAL A 53 7.24 1.84 -6.18
N VAL A 54 7.45 1.64 -4.88
CA VAL A 54 8.79 1.73 -4.29
C VAL A 54 9.68 0.61 -4.85
N GLY A 55 9.18 -0.63 -4.91
CA GLY A 55 9.93 -1.76 -5.46
C GLY A 55 10.33 -1.57 -6.93
N ALA A 56 9.48 -0.92 -7.74
CA ALA A 56 9.84 -0.56 -9.11
C ALA A 56 10.93 0.52 -9.18
N ALA A 57 10.94 1.46 -8.23
CA ALA A 57 11.92 2.54 -8.18
C ALA A 57 13.28 2.12 -7.57
N THR A 58 13.27 1.19 -6.61
CA THR A 58 14.46 0.86 -5.79
C THR A 58 14.94 -0.58 -5.95
N GLY A 59 14.20 -1.43 -6.66
CA GLY A 59 14.34 -2.88 -6.57
C GLY A 59 13.79 -3.43 -5.24
N THR A 60 13.86 -4.75 -5.08
CA THR A 60 13.26 -5.48 -3.93
C THR A 60 14.25 -5.82 -2.81
N ALA A 61 15.53 -5.46 -2.96
CA ALA A 61 16.55 -5.75 -1.95
C ALA A 61 16.28 -5.09 -0.59
N GLY A 62 15.55 -3.96 -0.57
CA GLY A 62 15.14 -3.28 0.66
C GLY A 62 13.80 -3.77 1.24
N ALA A 63 13.19 -4.80 0.69
CA ALA A 63 11.94 -5.35 1.22
C ALA A 63 12.18 -6.10 2.54
N PRO A 64 11.26 -6.05 3.51
CA PRO A 64 11.41 -6.79 4.76
C PRO A 64 11.52 -8.29 4.53
N GLU A 65 12.67 -8.89 4.87
CA GLU A 65 12.94 -10.31 4.63
C GLU A 65 11.91 -11.24 5.27
N GLU A 66 11.49 -10.94 6.49
CA GLU A 66 10.46 -11.72 7.17
C GLU A 66 9.12 -11.68 6.43
N GLY A 67 8.78 -10.52 5.86
CA GLY A 67 7.63 -10.37 4.99
C GLY A 67 7.74 -11.30 3.78
N LEU A 68 8.90 -11.33 3.12
CA LEU A 68 9.13 -12.21 1.97
C LEU A 68 9.03 -13.69 2.33
N ARG A 69 9.58 -14.12 3.48
CA ARG A 69 9.55 -15.52 3.94
C ARG A 69 8.14 -16.01 4.30
N ARG A 70 7.24 -15.11 4.69
CA ARG A 70 5.86 -15.44 5.08
C ARG A 70 4.86 -15.42 3.92
N ARG A 71 5.28 -15.03 2.71
CA ARG A 71 4.39 -15.01 1.53
C ARG A 71 4.06 -16.43 1.09
N GLU A 72 2.86 -16.61 0.55
CA GLU A 72 2.49 -17.84 -0.12
C GLU A 72 3.42 -18.10 -1.31
N PRO A 73 3.90 -19.35 -1.52
CA PRO A 73 4.70 -19.71 -2.69
C PRO A 73 3.94 -19.45 -3.98
N LEU A 74 4.64 -18.96 -5.01
CA LEU A 74 4.00 -18.58 -6.28
C LEU A 74 3.75 -19.74 -7.25
N GLY A 75 4.34 -20.92 -7.01
CA GLY A 75 4.18 -22.10 -7.87
C GLY A 75 4.95 -22.02 -9.18
#